data_AF-A0A424Y8S0-F1
#
_entry.id   AF-A0A424Y8S0-F1
#
_cell.length_a   1.000
_cell.length_b   1.000
_cell.length_c   1.000
_cell.angle_alpha   90.00
_cell.angle_beta   90.00
_cell.angle_gamma   90.00
#
_symmetry.space_group_name_H-M   'P 1'
#
loop_
_entity.id
_entity.type
_entity.pdbx_description
1 polymer ?
#
loop_
_entity_poly.entity_id
_entity_poly.type
_entity_poly.pdbx_seq_one_letter_code
_entity_poly.pdbx_strand_id
1 'polypeptide(L)'
;MKSKMQETLIYEYLYGKNIRPKNPLNELGYQIEFKEQQEIRKIYLEITDRCNLNCSICYRKSWEDMDYDRDMTDETLEKVYRDLDEIEGIQKIVIGGIGEPFYHPKITEIIKRLEKYPLHITTNGTLLTEEIIEALTGTVQEITVSIDGVGEAFCDIRGISLDGIVKGIRALQKKSMNRIPRILK
;
A
#
# COMPACT_ATOMS: atom_id res chain seq x y z
N MET A 1 -21.27 -37.29 17.04
CA MET A 1 -20.05 -36.51 16.72
C MET A 1 -20.38 -35.60 15.55
N LYS A 2 -20.63 -34.30 15.78
CA LYS A 2 -20.88 -33.34 14.69
C LYS A 2 -19.57 -33.07 13.98
N SER A 3 -19.46 -33.41 12.70
CA SER A 3 -18.27 -33.14 11.90
C SER A 3 -18.07 -31.63 11.81
N LYS A 4 -16.95 -31.13 12.35
CA LYS A 4 -16.51 -29.76 12.11
C LYS A 4 -16.20 -29.64 10.62
N MET A 5 -17.04 -28.93 9.87
CA MET A 5 -16.65 -28.41 8.56
C MET A 5 -15.46 -27.48 8.81
N GLN A 6 -14.29 -27.80 8.26
CA GLN A 6 -13.21 -26.83 8.13
C GLN A 6 -13.49 -26.03 6.86
N GLU A 7 -13.91 -24.78 7.04
CA GLU A 7 -13.98 -23.80 5.97
C GLU A 7 -12.54 -23.41 5.61
N THR A 8 -12.07 -23.84 4.44
CA THR A 8 -10.81 -23.38 3.85
C THR A 8 -11.18 -22.46 2.69
N LEU A 9 -10.92 -21.15 2.85
CA LEU A 9 -11.15 -20.16 1.81
C LEU A 9 -10.03 -20.26 0.77
N ILE A 10 -10.36 -20.74 -0.43
CA ILE A 10 -9.46 -20.75 -1.59
C ILE A 10 -9.92 -19.63 -2.52
N TYR A 11 -9.08 -18.61 -2.67
CA TYR A 11 -9.36 -17.44 -3.50
C TYR A 11 -8.89 -17.69 -4.94
N GLU A 12 -9.79 -18.00 -5.87
CA GLU A 12 -9.54 -17.87 -7.30
C GLU A 12 -10.12 -16.56 -7.82
N TYR A 13 -9.26 -15.77 -8.47
CA TYR A 13 -9.60 -14.49 -9.09
C TYR A 13 -10.43 -14.73 -10.36
N LEU A 14 -11.68 -14.25 -10.40
CA LEU A 14 -12.50 -14.28 -11.63
C LEU A 14 -12.87 -12.86 -12.06
N TYR A 15 -12.11 -12.33 -13.02
CA TYR A 15 -12.60 -11.28 -13.92
C TYR A 15 -13.20 -11.96 -15.15
N GLY A 16 -14.53 -11.90 -15.27
CA GLY A 16 -15.27 -12.35 -16.45
C GLY A 16 -16.29 -13.46 -16.15
N LYS A 17 -17.53 -13.25 -16.60
CA LYS A 17 -18.72 -14.04 -16.26
C LYS A 17 -18.72 -15.53 -16.69
N ASN A 18 -17.63 -16.16 -17.15
CA ASN A 18 -17.72 -17.48 -17.79
C ASN A 18 -16.48 -18.39 -17.74
N ILE A 19 -15.71 -18.41 -16.65
CA ILE A 19 -14.69 -19.47 -16.48
C ILE A 19 -14.97 -20.23 -15.18
N ARG A 20 -15.64 -21.38 -15.29
CA ARG A 20 -15.65 -22.40 -14.24
C ARG A 20 -14.67 -23.50 -14.66
N PRO A 21 -13.42 -23.53 -14.18
CA PRO A 21 -12.61 -24.72 -14.36
C PRO A 21 -13.24 -25.86 -13.55
N LYS A 22 -13.13 -27.09 -14.05
CA LYS A 22 -13.34 -28.29 -13.23
C LYS A 22 -12.40 -28.17 -12.02
N ASN A 23 -12.95 -27.99 -10.83
CA ASN A 23 -12.13 -27.89 -9.63
C ASN A 23 -11.82 -29.31 -9.11
N PRO A 24 -10.54 -29.75 -9.09
CA PRO A 24 -10.15 -31.10 -8.67
C PRO A 24 -10.51 -31.41 -7.21
N LEU A 25 -10.85 -30.40 -6.40
CA LEU A 25 -11.30 -30.58 -5.02
C LEU A 25 -12.69 -31.23 -4.93
N ASN A 26 -13.54 -31.05 -5.96
CA ASN A 26 -14.84 -31.73 -6.01
C ASN A 26 -14.67 -33.24 -6.16
N GLU A 27 -13.62 -33.69 -6.87
CA GLU A 27 -13.30 -35.12 -7.04
C GLU A 27 -12.80 -35.76 -5.74
N LEU A 28 -12.31 -34.93 -4.80
CA LEU A 28 -11.88 -35.34 -3.46
C LEU A 28 -13.01 -35.26 -2.40
N GLY A 29 -14.25 -34.98 -2.81
CA GLY A 29 -15.43 -34.98 -1.93
C GLY A 29 -15.66 -33.68 -1.15
N TYR A 30 -14.94 -32.60 -1.47
CA TYR A 30 -15.19 -31.28 -0.90
C TYR A 30 -16.35 -30.58 -1.62
N GLN A 31 -17.23 -29.92 -0.85
CA GLN A 31 -18.21 -28.99 -1.39
C GLN A 31 -17.61 -27.58 -1.38
N ILE A 32 -17.51 -26.96 -2.56
CA ILE A 32 -17.01 -25.59 -2.70
C ILE A 32 -18.19 -24.66 -2.93
N GLU A 33 -18.41 -23.74 -2.00
CA GLU A 33 -19.33 -22.64 -2.15
C GLU A 33 -18.56 -21.40 -2.59
N PHE A 34 -18.82 -20.92 -3.81
CA PHE A 34 -18.32 -19.63 -4.26
C PHE A 34 -19.25 -18.55 -3.73
N LYS A 35 -18.79 -17.77 -2.76
CA LYS A 35 -19.47 -16.55 -2.36
C LYS A 35 -19.01 -15.43 -3.28
N GLU A 36 -19.96 -14.78 -3.93
CA GLU A 36 -19.68 -13.56 -4.69
C GLU A 36 -19.14 -12.53 -3.69
N GLN A 37 -17.85 -12.21 -3.79
CA GLN A 37 -17.25 -11.19 -2.94
C GLN A 37 -17.61 -9.83 -3.55
N GLN A 38 -18.73 -9.27 -3.09
CA GLN A 38 -19.40 -8.14 -3.74
C GLN A 38 -18.79 -6.75 -3.44
N GLU A 39 -17.85 -6.62 -2.50
CA GLU A 39 -17.38 -5.30 -2.04
C GLU A 39 -15.86 -5.14 -2.13
N ILE A 40 -15.41 -4.09 -2.84
CA ILE A 40 -14.02 -3.67 -2.91
C ILE A 40 -13.67 -2.93 -1.62
N ARG A 41 -13.03 -3.64 -0.68
CA ARG A 41 -12.66 -3.07 0.63
C ARG A 41 -11.26 -2.48 0.68
N LYS A 42 -10.34 -2.95 -0.18
CA LYS A 42 -8.94 -2.54 -0.18
C LYS A 42 -8.45 -2.26 -1.59
N ILE A 43 -7.81 -1.12 -1.76
CA ILE A 43 -7.26 -0.66 -3.04
C ILE A 43 -5.78 -0.36 -2.84
N TYR A 44 -4.94 -0.85 -3.75
CA TYR A 44 -3.53 -0.47 -3.83
C TYR A 44 -3.37 0.49 -5.01
N LEU A 45 -2.80 1.66 -4.75
CA LEU A 45 -2.62 2.72 -5.72
C LEU A 45 -1.12 2.98 -5.89
N GLU A 46 -0.62 2.61 -7.06
CA GLU A 46 0.78 2.78 -7.45
C GLU A 46 0.89 4.04 -8.32
N ILE A 47 1.09 5.19 -7.66
CA ILE A 47 1.12 6.50 -8.31
C ILE A 47 2.42 6.76 -9.09
N THR A 48 3.46 5.98 -8.83
CA THR A 48 4.78 6.11 -9.46
C THR A 48 5.52 4.78 -9.40
N ASP A 49 6.29 4.46 -10.45
CA ASP A 49 7.27 3.36 -10.40
C ASP A 49 8.70 3.85 -10.09
N ARG A 50 8.86 5.18 -9.95
CA ARG A 50 10.11 5.85 -9.62
C ARG A 50 10.45 5.62 -8.17
N CYS A 51 11.75 5.49 -7.88
CA CYS A 51 12.24 5.32 -6.53
C CYS A 51 13.66 5.86 -6.43
N ASN A 52 13.97 6.53 -5.33
CA ASN A 52 15.32 7.02 -5.06
C ASN A 52 16.30 5.95 -4.55
N LEU A 53 15.86 4.69 -4.43
CA LEU A 53 16.68 3.54 -4.05
C LEU A 53 16.68 2.44 -5.13
N ASN A 54 17.74 1.63 -5.14
CA ASN A 54 17.90 0.48 -6.03
C ASN A 54 18.14 -0.82 -5.23
N CYS A 55 17.25 -1.09 -4.28
CA CYS A 55 17.39 -2.19 -3.31
C CYS A 55 17.63 -3.55 -3.97
N SER A 56 18.51 -4.38 -3.41
CA SER A 56 18.88 -5.69 -3.97
C SER A 56 17.70 -6.68 -4.05
N ILE A 57 16.75 -6.57 -3.12
CA ILE A 57 15.54 -7.42 -3.04
C ILE A 57 14.31 -6.83 -3.74
N CYS A 58 14.45 -5.70 -4.44
CA CYS A 58 13.29 -4.99 -4.99
C CYS A 58 12.59 -5.82 -6.06
N TYR A 59 11.27 -5.97 -5.96
CA TYR A 59 10.44 -6.70 -6.95
C TYR A 59 10.61 -6.14 -8.37
N ARG A 60 10.87 -4.84 -8.52
CA ARG A 60 11.20 -4.21 -9.82
C ARG A 60 12.38 -4.89 -10.51
N LYS A 61 13.32 -5.50 -9.80
CA LYS A 61 14.44 -6.22 -10.44
C LYS A 61 14.00 -7.48 -11.21
N SER A 62 12.78 -7.96 -11.00
CA SER A 62 12.24 -9.14 -11.70
C SER A 62 11.55 -8.80 -13.03
N TRP A 63 11.34 -7.53 -13.37
CA TRP A 63 10.73 -7.18 -14.66
C TRP A 63 11.83 -6.91 -15.68
N GLU A 64 11.73 -7.60 -16.81
CA GLU A 64 12.62 -7.43 -17.95
C GLU A 64 12.22 -6.17 -18.73
N ASP A 65 13.21 -5.47 -19.29
CA ASP A 65 13.03 -4.36 -20.24
C ASP A 65 12.10 -3.22 -19.80
N MET A 66 12.10 -2.88 -18.52
CA MET A 66 11.28 -1.81 -17.96
C MET A 66 12.12 -0.64 -17.45
N ASP A 67 11.91 0.54 -18.04
CA ASP A 67 12.41 1.81 -17.51
C ASP A 67 11.49 2.31 -16.39
N TYR A 68 12.00 2.34 -15.16
CA TYR A 68 11.29 2.80 -13.95
C TYR A 68 11.33 4.32 -13.79
N ASP A 69 10.74 5.04 -14.75
CA ASP A 69 10.72 6.51 -14.74
C ASP A 69 9.34 7.12 -15.04
N ARG A 70 8.27 6.51 -14.51
CA ARG A 70 6.89 6.92 -14.80
C ARG A 70 6.10 7.27 -13.55
N ASP A 71 5.40 8.39 -13.68
CA ASP A 71 4.36 8.83 -12.77
C ASP A 71 2.99 8.57 -13.40
N MET A 72 1.98 8.28 -12.58
CA MET A 72 0.60 8.18 -13.05
C MET A 72 0.17 9.53 -13.62
N THR A 73 -0.40 9.53 -14.82
CA THR A 73 -0.82 10.77 -15.47
C THR A 73 -1.97 11.44 -14.73
N ASP A 74 -2.07 12.77 -14.84
CA ASP A 74 -3.17 13.54 -14.25
C ASP A 74 -4.55 13.04 -14.71
N GLU A 75 -4.69 12.71 -15.99
CA GLU A 75 -5.93 12.13 -16.54
C GLU A 75 -6.29 10.80 -15.85
N THR A 76 -5.29 9.96 -15.60
CA THR A 76 -5.50 8.68 -14.91
C THR A 76 -5.83 8.91 -13.44
N LEU A 77 -5.15 9.83 -12.76
CA LEU A 77 -5.45 10.20 -11.37
C LEU A 77 -6.88 10.72 -11.23
N GLU A 78 -7.33 11.62 -12.10
CA GLU A 78 -8.70 12.14 -12.07
C GLU A 78 -9.74 11.05 -12.32
N LYS A 79 -9.44 10.11 -13.24
CA LYS A 79 -10.28 8.92 -13.42
C LYS A 79 -10.32 8.07 -12.14
N VAL A 80 -9.18 7.82 -11.51
CA VAL A 80 -9.10 7.07 -10.24
C VAL A 80 -9.95 7.76 -9.17
N TYR A 81 -9.84 9.08 -9.01
CA TYR A 81 -10.64 9.79 -8.02
C TYR A 81 -12.14 9.66 -8.25
N ARG A 82 -12.59 9.81 -9.51
CA ARG A 82 -14.01 9.63 -9.85
C ARG A 82 -14.46 8.19 -9.59
N ASP A 83 -13.68 7.20 -10.03
CA ASP A 83 -14.05 5.79 -9.88
C ASP A 83 -14.04 5.39 -8.38
N LEU A 84 -13.15 5.96 -7.56
CA LEU A 84 -13.15 5.79 -6.10
C LEU A 84 -14.38 6.41 -5.41
N ASP A 85 -14.97 7.46 -5.98
CA ASP A 85 -16.18 8.09 -5.45
C ASP A 85 -17.43 7.22 -5.65
N GLU A 86 -17.38 6.27 -6.58
CA GLU A 86 -18.47 5.33 -6.90
C GLU A 86 -18.41 4.04 -6.07
N ILE A 87 -17.31 3.78 -5.35
CA ILE A 87 -17.12 2.56 -4.57
C ILE A 87 -17.51 2.80 -3.11
N GLU A 88 -18.56 2.12 -2.68
CA GLU A 88 -18.97 2.11 -1.27
C GLU A 88 -18.13 1.11 -0.46
N GLY A 89 -17.94 1.40 0.83
CA GLY A 89 -17.32 0.46 1.77
C GLY A 89 -15.80 0.32 1.67
N ILE A 90 -15.09 1.26 1.02
CA ILE A 90 -13.63 1.28 1.04
C ILE A 90 -13.13 1.40 2.50
N GLN A 91 -12.35 0.42 2.92
CA GLN A 91 -11.77 0.36 4.26
C GLN A 91 -10.28 0.72 4.28
N LYS A 92 -9.58 0.64 3.14
CA LYS A 92 -8.15 0.90 3.05
C LYS A 92 -7.71 1.24 1.62
N ILE A 93 -7.12 2.42 1.44
CA ILE A 93 -6.34 2.77 0.24
C ILE A 93 -4.87 2.76 0.63
N VAL A 94 -4.07 1.92 -0.02
CA VAL A 94 -2.61 1.85 0.18
C VAL A 94 -1.93 2.56 -0.97
N ILE A 95 -1.11 3.57 -0.68
CA ILE A 95 -0.26 4.22 -1.67
C ILE A 95 1.16 3.67 -1.55
N GLY A 96 1.71 3.22 -2.68
CA GLY A 96 3.06 2.66 -2.81
C GLY A 96 3.10 1.13 -2.74
N GLY A 97 4.29 0.59 -3.02
CA GLY A 97 4.55 -0.84 -3.14
C GLY A 97 5.53 -1.15 -4.28
N ILE A 98 5.43 -0.45 -5.40
CA ILE A 98 6.34 -0.57 -6.54
C ILE A 98 7.45 0.49 -6.48
N GLY A 99 7.06 1.77 -6.46
CA GLY A 99 7.97 2.92 -6.35
C GLY A 99 8.10 3.45 -4.92
N GLU A 100 8.70 4.63 -4.79
CA GLU A 100 8.65 5.44 -3.57
C GLU A 100 7.58 6.53 -3.74
N PRO A 101 6.46 6.47 -3.00
CA PRO A 101 5.38 7.44 -3.18
C PRO A 101 5.82 8.89 -2.93
N PHE A 102 6.75 9.13 -2.00
CA PHE A 102 7.27 10.49 -1.74
C PHE A 102 8.21 11.02 -2.83
N TYR A 103 8.55 10.21 -3.82
CA TYR A 103 9.29 10.66 -5.01
C TYR A 103 8.36 11.30 -6.06
N HIS A 104 7.06 11.03 -6.00
CA HIS A 104 6.08 11.60 -6.92
C HIS A 104 5.91 13.11 -6.64
N PRO A 105 6.03 14.00 -7.66
CA PRO A 105 6.07 15.44 -7.46
C PRO A 105 4.77 16.04 -6.87
N LYS A 106 3.64 15.34 -7.04
CA LYS A 106 2.32 15.75 -6.54
C LYS A 106 1.84 14.96 -5.32
N ILE A 107 2.71 14.25 -4.61
CA ILE A 107 2.29 13.37 -3.50
C ILE A 107 1.47 14.09 -2.43
N THR A 108 1.82 15.33 -2.08
CA THR A 108 1.07 16.11 -1.06
C THR A 108 -0.35 16.46 -1.54
N GLU A 109 -0.52 16.77 -2.82
CA GLU A 109 -1.82 16.99 -3.45
C GLU A 109 -2.66 15.71 -3.48
N ILE A 110 -2.05 14.58 -3.85
CA ILE A 110 -2.71 13.26 -3.87
C ILE A 110 -3.20 12.88 -2.47
N ILE A 111 -2.35 13.04 -1.45
CA ILE A 111 -2.72 12.77 -0.04
C ILE A 111 -3.93 13.60 0.36
N LYS A 112 -3.92 14.90 0.04
CA LYS A 112 -5.04 15.80 0.33
C LYS A 112 -6.30 15.39 -0.41
N ARG A 113 -6.21 15.04 -1.70
CA ARG A 113 -7.37 14.65 -2.50
C ARG A 113 -8.05 13.38 -2.00
N LEU A 114 -7.28 12.49 -1.36
CA LEU A 114 -7.72 11.23 -0.81
C LEU A 114 -8.01 11.28 0.71
N GLU A 115 -7.97 12.45 1.35
CA GLU A 115 -8.07 12.59 2.81
C GLU A 115 -9.36 12.02 3.42
N LYS A 116 -10.43 11.91 2.61
CA LYS A 116 -11.72 11.33 3.01
C LYS A 116 -11.71 9.80 3.11
N TYR A 117 -10.67 9.13 2.61
CA TYR A 117 -10.53 7.68 2.66
C TYR A 117 -9.57 7.27 3.78
N PRO A 118 -9.68 6.01 4.28
CA PRO A 118 -8.66 5.44 5.15
C PRO A 118 -7.37 5.20 4.33
N LEU A 119 -6.47 6.18 4.35
CA LEU A 119 -5.18 6.18 3.68
C LEU A 119 -4.10 5.49 4.51
N HIS A 120 -3.35 4.66 3.82
CA HIS A 120 -2.16 4.00 4.31
C HIS A 120 -1.04 4.23 3.30
N ILE A 121 0.17 4.51 3.76
CA ILE A 121 1.32 4.72 2.87
C ILE A 121 2.43 3.75 3.20
N THR A 122 2.99 3.11 2.18
CA THR A 122 4.20 2.30 2.30
C THR A 122 5.37 3.08 1.71
N THR A 123 6.41 3.31 2.49
CA THR A 123 7.57 4.13 2.12
C THR A 123 8.88 3.45 2.50
N ASN A 124 9.96 3.78 1.80
CA ASN A 124 11.33 3.49 2.20
C ASN A 124 11.83 4.43 3.32
N GLY A 125 11.08 5.50 3.62
CA GLY A 125 11.31 6.41 4.75
C GLY A 125 12.43 7.44 4.54
N THR A 126 13.06 7.48 3.37
CA THR A 126 14.21 8.37 3.10
C THR A 126 13.80 9.81 2.78
N LEU A 127 12.54 10.04 2.41
CA LEU A 127 11.99 11.31 1.96
C LEU A 127 10.96 11.90 2.95
N LEU A 128 11.07 11.56 4.24
CA LEU A 128 10.27 12.14 5.31
C LEU A 128 10.72 13.58 5.64
N THR A 129 10.52 14.49 4.69
CA THR A 129 10.78 15.93 4.87
C THR A 129 9.71 16.57 5.76
N GLU A 130 9.95 17.79 6.26
CA GLU A 130 8.97 18.52 7.08
C GLU A 130 7.63 18.74 6.34
N GLU A 131 7.69 19.03 5.04
CA GLU A 131 6.52 19.20 4.17
C GLU A 131 5.71 17.90 4.07
N ILE A 132 6.38 16.78 3.78
CA ILE A 132 5.74 15.46 3.73
C ILE A 132 5.14 15.12 5.09
N ILE A 133 5.88 15.34 6.18
CA ILE A 133 5.39 15.09 7.53
C ILE A 133 4.14 15.94 7.85
N GLU A 134 4.06 17.20 7.42
CA GLU A 134 2.83 18.00 7.55
C GLU A 134 1.66 17.39 6.77
N ALA A 135 1.87 17.02 5.51
CA ALA A 135 0.82 16.43 4.67
C ALA A 135 0.26 15.10 5.23
N LEU A 136 1.12 14.31 5.88
CA LEU A 136 0.76 13.05 6.53
C LEU A 136 -0.06 13.26 7.81
N THR A 137 0.29 14.28 8.60
CA THR A 137 -0.18 14.42 9.99
C THR A 137 -1.65 14.80 10.05
N GLY A 138 -2.50 13.86 10.49
CA GLY A 138 -3.95 14.04 10.61
C GLY A 138 -4.73 13.59 9.38
N THR A 139 -4.03 13.22 8.30
CA THR A 139 -4.63 12.76 7.03
C THR A 139 -4.47 11.26 6.83
N VAL A 140 -3.27 10.73 7.10
CA VAL A 140 -2.92 9.31 6.88
C VAL A 140 -3.06 8.51 8.17
N GLN A 141 -3.78 7.39 8.11
CA GLN A 141 -4.07 6.56 9.30
C GLN A 141 -2.88 5.67 9.69
N GLU A 142 -2.08 5.24 8.72
CA GLU A 142 -0.94 4.35 8.97
C GLU A 142 0.17 4.60 7.96
N ILE A 143 1.41 4.59 8.43
CA ILE A 143 2.60 4.64 7.60
C ILE A 143 3.41 3.38 7.88
N THR A 144 3.64 2.59 6.84
CA THR A 144 4.52 1.43 6.87
C THR A 144 5.88 1.83 6.33
N VAL A 145 6.92 1.73 7.16
CA VAL A 145 8.30 2.02 6.75
C VAL A 145 9.05 0.71 6.52
N SER A 146 9.67 0.59 5.35
CA SER A 146 10.36 -0.63 4.93
C SER A 146 11.74 -0.77 5.57
N ILE A 147 11.87 -1.64 6.57
CA ILE A 147 13.12 -1.92 7.29
C ILE A 147 13.43 -3.43 7.22
N ASP A 148 14.43 -3.83 6.44
CA ASP A 148 14.74 -5.25 6.15
C ASP A 148 15.98 -5.76 6.90
N GLY A 149 16.44 -5.01 7.90
CA GLY A 149 17.61 -5.37 8.68
C GLY A 149 18.04 -4.23 9.60
N VAL A 150 19.15 -4.45 10.29
CA VAL A 150 19.82 -3.47 11.14
C VAL A 150 21.31 -3.46 10.81
N GLY A 151 21.98 -2.32 11.06
CA GLY A 151 23.41 -2.18 10.79
C GLY A 151 23.78 -2.41 9.33
N GLU A 152 24.86 -3.14 9.08
CA GLU A 152 25.37 -3.42 7.73
C GLU A 152 24.36 -4.18 6.85
N ALA A 153 23.58 -5.11 7.41
CA ALA A 153 22.60 -5.86 6.64
C ALA A 153 21.55 -4.94 5.96
N PHE A 154 21.16 -3.85 6.63
CA PHE A 154 20.26 -2.86 6.02
C PHE A 154 20.95 -2.13 4.86
N CYS A 155 22.22 -1.73 5.05
CA CYS A 155 23.03 -1.10 4.01
C CYS A 155 23.21 -2.01 2.79
N ASP A 156 23.49 -3.29 2.99
CA ASP A 156 23.67 -4.27 1.91
C ASP A 156 22.39 -4.46 1.09
N ILE A 157 21.22 -4.41 1.74
CA ILE A 157 19.93 -4.59 1.08
C ILE A 157 19.46 -3.30 0.39
N ARG A 158 19.52 -2.16 1.08
CA ARG A 158 18.88 -0.90 0.66
C ARG A 158 19.85 0.12 0.07
N GLY A 159 21.15 -0.09 0.21
CA GLY A 159 22.22 0.79 -0.30
C GLY A 159 22.44 2.07 0.51
N ILE A 160 21.82 2.19 1.69
CA ILE A 160 21.85 3.39 2.54
C ILE A 160 21.87 3.01 4.03
N SER A 161 22.31 3.93 4.89
CA SER A 161 22.22 3.73 6.35
C SER A 161 20.81 4.01 6.89
N LEU A 162 20.50 3.38 8.03
CA LEU A 162 19.21 3.51 8.70
C LEU A 162 19.03 4.88 9.41
N ASP A 163 20.12 5.62 9.63
CA ASP A 163 20.15 6.83 10.47
C ASP A 163 19.20 7.93 9.99
N GLY A 164 19.16 8.19 8.67
CA GLY A 164 18.29 9.21 8.10
C GLY A 164 16.81 8.87 8.28
N ILE A 165 16.46 7.59 8.06
CA ILE A 165 15.10 7.08 8.21
C ILE A 165 14.64 7.18 9.66
N VAL A 166 15.49 6.78 10.61
CA VAL A 166 15.18 6.88 12.06
C VAL A 166 14.96 8.33 12.49
N LYS A 167 15.75 9.28 11.98
CA LYS A 167 15.54 10.71 12.23
C LYS A 167 14.18 11.18 11.70
N GLY A 168 13.81 10.80 10.48
CA GLY A 168 12.51 11.12 9.87
C GLY A 168 11.33 10.55 10.67
N ILE A 169 11.40 9.28 11.07
CA ILE A 169 10.37 8.62 11.89
C ILE A 169 10.19 9.35 13.23
N ARG A 170 11.28 9.72 13.90
CA ARG A 170 11.22 10.47 15.17
C ARG A 170 10.58 11.84 15.00
N ALA A 171 10.86 12.54 13.91
CA ALA A 171 10.25 13.83 13.60
C ALA A 171 8.73 13.68 13.39
N LEU A 172 8.30 12.69 12.61
CA LEU A 172 6.90 12.36 12.38
C LEU A 172 6.17 12.00 13.68
N GLN A 173 6.76 11.15 14.53
CA GLN A 173 6.19 10.77 15.83
C GLN A 173 6.00 11.99 16.74
N LYS A 174 7.02 12.87 16.84
CA LYS A 174 6.96 14.09 17.65
C LYS A 174 5.80 14.99 17.21
N LYS A 175 5.61 15.16 15.89
CA LYS A 175 4.52 15.98 15.36
C LYS A 175 3.14 15.37 15.60
N SER A 176 3.02 14.06 15.41
CA SER A 176 1.78 13.31 15.64
C SER A 176 1.34 13.37 17.10
N MET A 177 2.28 13.21 18.04
CA MET A 177 2.02 13.31 19.48
C MET A 177 1.51 14.69 19.91
N ASN A 178 1.92 15.76 19.24
CA ASN A 178 1.48 17.12 19.54
C ASN A 178 0.04 17.41 19.07
N ARG A 179 -0.53 16.59 18.17
CA ARG A 179 -1.90 16.74 17.67
C ARG A 179 -2.91 15.76 18.25
N ILE A 180 -2.48 14.72 18.98
CA ILE A 180 -3.40 13.96 19.83
C ILE A 180 -3.85 14.93 20.93
N PRO A 181 -5.15 15.28 21.04
CA PRO A 181 -5.61 16.11 22.14
C PRO A 181 -5.15 15.43 23.43
N ARG A 182 -4.33 16.11 24.23
CA ARG A 182 -4.12 15.71 25.62
C ARG A 182 -5.52 15.65 26.23
N ILE A 183 -6.07 14.45 26.39
CA ILE A 183 -7.19 14.22 27.29
C ILE A 183 -6.59 14.55 28.65
N LEU A 184 -6.83 15.78 29.11
CA LEU A 184 -6.64 16.19 30.49
C LEU A 184 -7.47 15.21 31.31
N LYS A 185 -6.80 14.29 32.00
CA LYS A 185 -7.32 13.71 33.23
C LYS A 185 -6.82 14.56 34.39
#